data_AF-A0A2D6QEG7-F1
#
_entry.id   AF-A0A2D6QEG7-F1
#
_cell.length_a   1.000
_cell.length_b   1.000
_cell.length_c   1.000
_cell.angle_alpha   90.00
_cell.angle_beta   90.00
_cell.angle_gamma   90.00
#
_symmetry.space_group_name_H-M   'P 1'
#
loop_
_entity.id
_entity.type
_entity.pdbx_description
1 polymer ?
#
loop_
_entity_poly.entity_id
_entity_poly.type
_entity_poly.pdbx_seq_one_letter_code
_entity_poly.pdbx_strand_id
1 'polypeptide(L)'
;MGESHMHAPESPDLVEPEERAAHVRKALEGHAPADLFTVGEAAQLLALSEALLRRRIKSGHLLHEMGRRGGREVRLIRVVDLLDLFGCSGRASAGDLGSGSTAEPDPPAVEALLHLRAERDQLLKRCEDLDGRLTLLALERQEVAAAGAPSRSQWLELESVVARRFIWWRRPSTLGWVASVAALFWLWTGADDARILAQDHVVDVVQEHRLVRDQFTAQLSEWRDEARSTQEVLAQERRDAARDRTLFDERLQDSHGQAESARVIVREERLRFEVERSRWSDLLEDTQRTLGVRDEAWRAAVASNETQQVAFQAELAARDDVLREERERGARRDLERREREAQDQARQAALIEALEGQIIAAQAQSSLFKGELDRMGALADQQEARISEGLERMEQMQLAQDRRLQEAEMRFRILSRLGDLSHWLGLWGPRFQVEALLGARTNVARGPADEPEAHR
;
A
#
# COMPACT_ATOMS: atom_id res chain seq x y z
N MET A 1 17.79 -59.08 0.31
CA MET A 1 17.99 -57.65 0.07
C MET A 1 16.78 -57.17 -0.71
N GLY A 2 15.90 -56.40 -0.07
CA GLY A 2 14.70 -55.86 -0.70
C GLY A 2 14.50 -54.47 -0.12
N GLU A 3 14.92 -53.45 -0.86
CA GLU A 3 14.72 -52.05 -0.50
C GLU A 3 13.27 -51.68 -0.82
N SER A 4 12.46 -51.61 0.24
CA SER A 4 11.12 -51.05 0.19
C SER A 4 11.24 -49.53 0.12
N HIS A 5 11.18 -48.98 -1.09
CA HIS A 5 10.99 -47.54 -1.29
C HIS A 5 9.61 -47.14 -0.74
N MET A 6 9.59 -46.52 0.45
CA MET A 6 8.43 -45.80 0.93
C MET A 6 8.30 -44.53 0.09
N HIS A 7 7.31 -44.52 -0.82
CA HIS A 7 6.87 -43.31 -1.51
C HIS A 7 6.44 -42.28 -0.47
N ALA A 8 7.08 -41.12 -0.48
CA ALA A 8 6.57 -39.96 0.24
C ALA A 8 5.17 -39.63 -0.34
N PRO A 9 4.15 -39.39 0.50
CA PRO A 9 2.83 -39.03 0.01
C PRO A 9 2.96 -37.75 -0.83
N GLU A 10 2.42 -37.80 -2.05
CA GLU A 10 2.38 -36.66 -2.97
C GLU A 10 1.83 -35.43 -2.25
N SER A 11 2.50 -34.29 -2.38
CA SER A 11 2.09 -33.05 -1.70
C SER A 11 0.62 -32.75 -2.03
N PRO A 12 -0.26 -32.61 -1.03
CA PRO A 12 -1.71 -32.44 -1.21
C PRO A 12 -2.13 -31.13 -1.92
N ASP A 13 -1.17 -30.31 -2.35
CA ASP A 13 -1.40 -29.06 -3.05
C ASP A 13 -1.81 -29.23 -4.53
N LEU A 14 -1.60 -30.42 -5.13
CA LEU A 14 -1.91 -30.71 -6.54
C LEU A 14 -3.28 -31.35 -6.80
N VAL A 15 -4.08 -31.62 -5.76
CA VAL A 15 -5.41 -32.22 -5.92
C VAL A 15 -6.38 -31.19 -6.50
N GLU A 16 -7.20 -31.56 -7.48
CA GLU A 16 -8.21 -30.66 -8.06
C GLU A 16 -9.13 -30.08 -6.95
N PRO A 17 -9.56 -28.81 -7.04
CA PRO A 17 -10.33 -28.15 -5.99
C PRO A 17 -11.64 -28.88 -5.65
N GLU A 18 -12.26 -29.54 -6.63
CA GLU A 18 -13.47 -30.35 -6.43
C GLU A 18 -13.21 -31.60 -5.58
N GLU A 19 -12.11 -32.30 -5.82
CA GLU A 19 -11.71 -33.48 -5.05
C GLU A 19 -11.34 -33.11 -3.61
N ARG A 20 -10.69 -31.94 -3.42
CA ARG A 20 -10.45 -31.38 -2.09
C ARG A 20 -11.75 -31.07 -1.35
N ALA A 21 -12.72 -30.45 -2.01
CA ALA A 21 -14.03 -30.17 -1.42
C ALA A 21 -14.76 -31.47 -1.02
N ALA A 22 -14.72 -32.50 -1.86
CA ALA A 22 -15.30 -33.80 -1.55
C ALA A 22 -14.61 -34.48 -0.35
N HIS A 23 -13.28 -34.40 -0.27
CA HIS A 23 -12.51 -34.93 0.86
C HIS A 23 -12.85 -34.21 2.18
N VAL A 24 -12.91 -32.88 2.16
CA VAL A 24 -13.28 -32.06 3.32
C VAL A 24 -14.70 -32.38 3.79
N ARG A 25 -15.66 -32.49 2.87
CA ARG A 25 -17.05 -32.84 3.20
C ARG A 25 -17.13 -34.22 3.86
N LYS A 26 -16.40 -35.20 3.33
CA LYS A 26 -16.35 -36.56 3.90
C LYS A 26 -15.65 -36.60 5.25
N ALA A 27 -14.58 -35.82 5.44
CA ALA A 27 -13.85 -35.74 6.71
C ALA A 27 -14.67 -35.09 7.83
N LEU A 28 -15.58 -34.17 7.47
CA LEU A 28 -16.49 -33.50 8.40
C LEU A 28 -17.85 -34.20 8.52
N GLU A 29 -18.08 -35.29 7.80
CA GLU A 29 -19.32 -36.06 7.85
C GLU A 29 -19.49 -36.68 9.26
N GLY A 30 -20.54 -36.28 9.97
CA GLY A 30 -20.82 -36.72 11.34
C GLY A 30 -20.53 -35.68 12.42
N HIS A 31 -19.99 -34.52 12.06
CA HIS A 31 -19.83 -33.38 12.96
C HIS A 31 -20.95 -32.35 12.77
N ALA A 32 -21.48 -31.81 13.86
CA ALA A 32 -22.47 -30.75 13.78
C ALA A 32 -21.81 -29.43 13.30
N PRO A 33 -22.52 -28.56 12.56
CA PRO A 33 -21.95 -27.29 12.08
C PRO A 33 -21.39 -26.37 13.19
N ALA A 34 -21.89 -26.54 14.42
CA ALA A 34 -21.46 -25.80 15.60
C ALA A 34 -20.30 -26.46 16.36
N ASP A 35 -19.85 -27.66 15.96
CA ASP A 35 -18.72 -28.32 16.61
C ASP A 35 -17.44 -27.49 16.42
N LEU A 36 -16.61 -27.45 17.47
CA LEU A 36 -15.42 -26.63 17.56
C LEU A 36 -14.16 -27.49 17.57
N PHE A 37 -13.24 -27.22 16.65
CA PHE A 37 -11.94 -27.87 16.57
C PHE A 37 -10.82 -26.90 16.90
N THR A 38 -9.80 -27.36 17.61
CA THR A 38 -8.53 -26.62 17.66
C THR A 38 -7.89 -26.58 16.27
N VAL A 39 -7.02 -25.59 16.02
CA VAL A 39 -6.30 -25.50 14.73
C VAL A 39 -5.54 -26.79 14.40
N GLY A 40 -4.94 -27.44 15.40
CA GLY A 40 -4.24 -28.71 15.23
C GLY A 40 -5.18 -29.88 14.88
N GLU A 41 -6.34 -29.97 15.54
CA GLU A 41 -7.34 -30.99 15.23
C GLU A 41 -7.94 -30.80 13.85
N ALA A 42 -8.28 -29.55 13.47
CA ALA A 42 -8.79 -29.25 12.15
C ALA A 42 -7.75 -29.56 11.06
N ALA A 43 -6.47 -29.26 11.31
CA ALA A 43 -5.38 -29.61 10.41
C ALA A 43 -5.26 -31.13 10.23
N GLN A 44 -5.33 -31.88 11.32
CA GLN A 44 -5.26 -33.34 11.30
C GLN A 44 -6.49 -33.97 10.62
N LEU A 45 -7.70 -33.47 10.90
CA LEU A 45 -8.95 -33.97 10.33
C LEU A 45 -8.98 -33.78 8.80
N LEU A 46 -8.49 -32.65 8.32
CA LEU A 46 -8.50 -32.30 6.89
C LEU A 46 -7.24 -32.73 6.14
N ALA A 47 -6.29 -33.41 6.80
CA ALA A 47 -4.97 -33.73 6.27
C ALA A 47 -4.23 -32.50 5.70
N LEU A 48 -4.34 -31.35 6.37
CA LEU A 48 -3.71 -30.08 6.00
C LEU A 48 -2.58 -29.73 6.97
N SER A 49 -1.67 -28.84 6.52
CA SER A 49 -0.68 -28.28 7.43
C SER A 49 -1.32 -27.26 8.38
N GLU A 50 -0.95 -27.32 9.66
CA GLU A 50 -1.41 -26.34 10.66
C GLU A 50 -0.99 -24.91 10.27
N ALA A 51 0.15 -24.77 9.60
CA ALA A 51 0.66 -23.50 9.09
C ALA A 51 -0.30 -22.86 8.07
N LEU A 52 -0.93 -23.66 7.19
CA LEU A 52 -1.90 -23.18 6.22
C LEU A 52 -3.14 -22.60 6.92
N LEU A 53 -3.71 -23.34 7.88
CA LEU A 53 -4.87 -22.86 8.63
C LEU A 53 -4.54 -21.60 9.44
N ARG A 54 -3.37 -21.54 10.08
CA ARG A 54 -2.90 -20.33 10.78
C ARG A 54 -2.74 -19.14 9.84
N ARG A 55 -2.26 -19.35 8.61
CA ARG A 55 -2.15 -18.31 7.58
C ARG A 55 -3.54 -17.80 7.17
N ARG A 56 -4.51 -18.69 6.97
CA ARG A 56 -5.90 -18.34 6.62
C ARG A 56 -6.62 -17.57 7.74
N ILE A 57 -6.35 -17.93 9.00
CA ILE A 57 -6.82 -17.17 10.16
C ILE A 57 -6.20 -15.76 10.16
N LYS A 58 -4.88 -15.66 9.93
CA LYS A 58 -4.18 -14.37 9.94
C LYS A 58 -4.65 -13.44 8.81
N SER A 59 -5.04 -13.99 7.67
CA SER A 59 -5.58 -13.22 6.54
C SER A 59 -7.07 -12.93 6.65
N GLY A 60 -7.76 -13.39 7.70
CA GLY A 60 -9.21 -13.18 7.87
C GLY A 60 -10.11 -14.06 6.99
N HIS A 61 -9.55 -15.04 6.27
CA HIS A 61 -10.33 -15.96 5.44
C HIS A 61 -10.92 -17.14 6.22
N LEU A 62 -10.46 -17.38 7.44
CA LEU A 62 -11.00 -18.40 8.34
C LEU A 62 -11.32 -17.76 9.68
N LEU A 63 -12.59 -17.76 10.04
CA LEU A 63 -13.05 -17.27 11.33
C LEU A 63 -12.63 -18.24 12.44
N HIS A 64 -12.40 -17.68 13.63
CA HIS A 64 -12.05 -18.46 14.81
C HIS A 64 -12.54 -17.76 16.07
N GLU A 65 -12.74 -18.55 17.11
CA GLU A 65 -13.09 -18.08 18.45
C GLU A 65 -11.94 -18.42 19.41
N MET A 66 -11.77 -17.59 20.44
CA MET A 66 -10.83 -17.88 21.52
C MET A 66 -11.57 -18.70 22.59
N GLY A 67 -11.09 -19.92 22.85
CA GLY A 67 -11.64 -20.79 23.88
C GLY A 67 -10.58 -21.32 24.83
N ARG A 68 -10.99 -21.94 25.94
CA ARG A 68 -10.07 -22.65 26.84
C ARG A 68 -10.20 -24.15 26.67
N ARG A 69 -9.08 -24.83 26.39
CA ARG A 69 -9.00 -26.29 26.33
C ARG A 69 -7.74 -26.78 27.03
N GLY A 70 -7.89 -27.70 27.98
CA GLY A 70 -6.78 -28.15 28.83
C GLY A 70 -6.11 -27.02 29.62
N GLY A 71 -6.87 -26.01 30.03
CA GLY A 71 -6.36 -24.86 30.80
C GLY A 71 -5.57 -23.83 30.00
N ARG A 72 -5.41 -24.00 28.69
CA ARG A 72 -4.75 -23.04 27.79
C ARG A 72 -5.77 -22.36 26.89
N GLU A 73 -5.52 -21.09 26.60
CA GLU A 73 -6.25 -20.37 25.56
C GLU A 73 -5.83 -20.88 24.18
N VAL A 74 -6.80 -21.36 23.41
CA VAL A 74 -6.60 -21.96 22.09
C VAL A 74 -7.61 -21.33 21.12
N ARG A 75 -7.20 -21.26 19.85
CA ARG A 75 -8.09 -20.86 18.76
C ARG A 75 -8.94 -22.06 18.36
N LEU A 76 -10.25 -21.87 18.36
CA LEU A 76 -11.25 -22.85 17.98
C LEU A 76 -11.89 -22.40 16.66
N ILE A 77 -12.04 -23.34 15.73
CA ILE A 77 -12.62 -23.13 14.40
C ILE A 77 -13.91 -23.94 14.36
N ARG A 78 -15.03 -23.34 13.92
CA ARG A 78 -16.29 -24.08 13.77
C ARG A 78 -16.27 -24.90 12.48
N VAL A 79 -17.00 -26.01 12.46
CA VAL A 79 -17.17 -26.83 11.24
C VAL A 79 -17.70 -26.01 10.07
N VAL A 80 -18.66 -25.11 10.31
CA VAL A 80 -19.22 -24.25 9.25
C VAL A 80 -18.16 -23.36 8.61
N ASP A 81 -17.23 -22.80 9.39
CA ASP A 81 -16.16 -21.94 8.88
C ASP A 81 -15.16 -22.74 8.03
N LEU A 82 -14.92 -24.01 8.39
CA LEU A 82 -14.11 -24.93 7.58
C LEU A 82 -14.83 -25.27 6.27
N LEU A 83 -16.14 -25.53 6.30
CA LEU A 83 -16.91 -25.81 5.10
C LEU A 83 -16.96 -24.60 4.16
N ASP A 84 -17.12 -23.39 4.68
CA ASP A 84 -17.10 -22.14 3.90
C ASP A 84 -15.75 -21.90 3.22
N LEU A 85 -14.64 -22.15 3.93
CA LEU A 85 -13.28 -21.99 3.39
C LEU A 85 -13.05 -22.84 2.12
N PHE A 86 -13.67 -24.01 2.03
CA PHE A 86 -13.53 -24.94 0.90
C PHE A 86 -14.73 -24.90 -0.06
N GLY A 87 -15.63 -23.92 0.04
CA GLY A 87 -16.83 -23.84 -0.80
C GLY A 87 -17.77 -25.04 -0.64
N CYS A 88 -17.67 -25.74 0.50
CA CYS A 88 -18.42 -26.95 0.81
C CYS A 88 -19.76 -26.66 1.48
N SER A 89 -20.04 -25.39 1.84
CA SER A 89 -21.36 -24.92 2.25
C SER A 89 -22.32 -24.90 1.06
N GLY A 90 -22.63 -26.09 0.58
CA GLY A 90 -23.81 -26.30 -0.23
C GLY A 90 -24.99 -25.76 0.59
N ARG A 91 -25.68 -24.76 0.04
CA ARG A 91 -27.11 -24.63 0.25
C ARG A 91 -27.67 -26.04 0.24
N ALA A 92 -28.07 -26.53 1.41
CA ALA A 92 -29.11 -27.53 1.44
C ALA A 92 -30.24 -26.88 0.64
N SER A 93 -30.43 -27.36 -0.59
CA SER A 93 -31.62 -27.07 -1.36
C SER A 93 -32.76 -27.42 -0.42
N ALA A 94 -33.50 -26.42 0.02
CA ALA A 94 -34.70 -26.55 0.85
C ALA A 94 -35.82 -27.21 0.02
N GLY A 95 -35.52 -28.36 -0.58
CA GLY A 95 -36.29 -29.01 -1.62
C GLY A 95 -36.58 -30.48 -1.34
N ASP A 96 -36.16 -31.04 -0.21
CA ASP A 96 -36.42 -32.45 0.08
C ASP A 96 -36.78 -32.75 1.55
N LEU A 97 -37.56 -31.86 2.15
CA LEU A 97 -38.37 -32.18 3.33
C LEU A 97 -39.83 -31.86 3.04
N GLY A 98 -40.61 -32.92 2.76
CA GLY A 98 -42.01 -33.00 3.15
C GLY A 98 -42.99 -32.04 2.49
N SER A 99 -43.54 -32.49 1.36
CA SER A 99 -44.96 -32.36 0.96
C SER A 99 -45.86 -31.60 1.94
N GLY A 100 -46.37 -30.43 1.52
CA GLY A 100 -47.61 -29.89 2.11
C GLY A 100 -47.82 -28.38 2.17
N SER A 101 -47.34 -27.54 1.25
CA SER A 101 -47.98 -26.22 1.01
C SER A 101 -47.44 -25.55 -0.25
N THR A 102 -48.24 -25.54 -1.33
CA THR A 102 -48.02 -24.71 -2.52
C THR A 102 -48.54 -23.30 -2.26
N ALA A 103 -47.85 -22.54 -1.42
CA ALA A 103 -47.99 -21.09 -1.40
C ALA A 103 -46.80 -20.53 -2.17
N GLU A 104 -47.03 -20.13 -3.42
CA GLU A 104 -46.07 -19.32 -4.18
C GLU A 104 -45.67 -18.12 -3.31
N PRO A 105 -44.36 -17.89 -3.06
CA PRO A 105 -43.91 -16.74 -2.30
C PRO A 105 -44.28 -15.46 -3.06
N ASP A 106 -44.86 -14.49 -2.36
CA ASP A 106 -45.29 -13.22 -2.91
C ASP A 106 -44.18 -12.57 -3.77
N PRO A 107 -44.44 -12.26 -5.06
CA PRO A 107 -43.44 -11.68 -5.96
C PRO A 107 -42.71 -10.42 -5.43
N PRO A 108 -43.34 -9.47 -4.70
CA PRO A 108 -42.62 -8.30 -4.19
C PRO A 108 -41.56 -8.64 -3.11
N ALA A 109 -41.77 -9.71 -2.34
CA ALA A 109 -40.79 -10.14 -1.33
C ALA A 109 -39.56 -10.79 -1.99
N VAL A 110 -39.77 -11.49 -3.12
CA VAL A 110 -38.69 -12.10 -3.90
C VAL A 110 -37.87 -11.02 -4.62
N GLU A 111 -38.52 -10.02 -5.21
CA GLU A 111 -37.84 -8.88 -5.85
C GLU A 111 -37.03 -8.04 -4.84
N ALA A 112 -37.58 -7.77 -3.65
CA ALA A 112 -36.85 -7.07 -2.59
C ALA A 112 -35.58 -7.84 -2.14
N LEU A 113 -35.68 -9.17 -2.00
CA LEU A 113 -34.54 -10.02 -1.66
C LEU A 113 -33.49 -10.09 -2.78
N LEU A 114 -33.91 -10.04 -4.05
CA LEU A 114 -33.00 -9.98 -5.20
C LEU A 114 -32.27 -8.62 -5.25
N HIS A 115 -32.96 -7.51 -4.97
CA HIS A 115 -32.36 -6.18 -4.90
C HIS A 115 -31.34 -6.07 -3.76
N LEU A 116 -31.69 -6.54 -2.56
CA LEU A 116 -30.76 -6.58 -1.41
C LEU A 116 -29.53 -7.46 -1.69
N ARG A 117 -29.70 -8.54 -2.46
CA ARG A 117 -28.58 -9.40 -2.86
C ARG A 117 -27.66 -8.73 -3.87
N ALA A 118 -28.22 -8.00 -4.84
CA ALA A 118 -27.44 -7.22 -5.79
C ALA A 118 -26.64 -6.11 -5.07
N GLU A 119 -27.26 -5.39 -4.12
CA GLU A 119 -26.58 -4.38 -3.30
C GLU A 119 -25.44 -4.98 -2.46
N ARG A 120 -25.68 -6.13 -1.83
CA ARG A 120 -24.64 -6.86 -1.08
C ARG A 120 -23.46 -7.24 -1.97
N ASP A 121 -23.72 -7.79 -3.14
CA ASP A 121 -22.66 -8.22 -4.06
C ASP A 121 -21.88 -7.00 -4.60
N GLN A 122 -22.54 -5.85 -4.78
CA GLN A 122 -21.91 -4.59 -5.17
C GLN A 122 -21.05 -3.99 -4.04
N LEU A 123 -21.49 -4.11 -2.77
CA LEU A 123 -20.69 -3.72 -1.60
C LEU A 123 -19.47 -4.62 -1.41
N LEU A 124 -19.63 -5.95 -1.56
CA LEU A 124 -18.51 -6.89 -1.51
C LEU A 124 -17.47 -6.57 -2.58
N LYS A 125 -17.90 -6.32 -3.81
CA LYS A 125 -16.99 -5.93 -4.90
C LYS A 125 -16.25 -4.62 -4.61
N ARG A 126 -16.91 -3.63 -4.00
CA ARG A 126 -16.26 -2.39 -3.54
C ARG A 126 -15.23 -2.65 -2.44
N CYS A 127 -15.51 -3.55 -1.50
CA CYS A 127 -14.56 -3.93 -0.46
C CYS A 127 -13.34 -4.64 -1.06
N GLU A 128 -13.54 -5.55 -2.01
CA GLU A 128 -12.45 -6.22 -2.74
C GLU A 128 -11.60 -5.22 -3.54
N ASP A 129 -12.22 -4.26 -4.23
CA ASP A 129 -11.50 -3.20 -4.94
C ASP A 129 -10.69 -2.31 -3.99
N LEU A 130 -11.25 -1.95 -2.82
CA LEU A 130 -10.54 -1.17 -1.80
C LEU A 130 -9.36 -1.94 -1.20
N ASP A 131 -9.52 -3.22 -0.90
CA ASP A 131 -8.43 -4.08 -0.45
C ASP A 131 -7.35 -4.22 -1.53
N GLY A 132 -7.73 -4.35 -2.80
CA GLY A 132 -6.81 -4.34 -3.94
C GLY A 132 -5.99 -3.04 -4.00
N ARG A 133 -6.65 -1.88 -3.87
CA ARG A 133 -5.98 -0.55 -3.85
C ARG A 133 -5.07 -0.39 -2.63
N LEU A 134 -5.48 -0.85 -1.45
CA LEU A 134 -4.64 -0.84 -0.25
C LEU A 134 -3.42 -1.74 -0.41
N THR A 135 -3.56 -2.87 -1.10
CA THR A 135 -2.46 -3.80 -1.38
C THR A 135 -1.47 -3.18 -2.38
N LEU A 136 -1.97 -2.51 -3.43
CA LEU A 136 -1.15 -1.75 -4.37
C LEU A 136 -0.42 -0.60 -3.70
N LEU A 137 -1.10 0.20 -2.86
CA LEU A 137 -0.46 1.27 -2.08
C LEU A 137 0.56 0.73 -1.07
N ALA A 138 0.33 -0.45 -0.49
CA ALA A 138 1.30 -1.11 0.38
C ALA A 138 2.54 -1.58 -0.40
N LEU A 139 2.34 -2.12 -1.60
CA LEU A 139 3.42 -2.48 -2.53
C LEU A 139 4.19 -1.26 -3.01
N GLU A 140 3.52 -0.20 -3.44
CA GLU A 140 4.14 1.08 -3.80
C GLU A 140 4.90 1.68 -2.61
N ARG A 141 4.35 1.63 -1.39
CA ARG A 141 5.10 2.03 -0.18
C ARG A 141 6.30 1.14 0.07
N GLN A 142 6.21 -0.15 -0.23
CA GLN A 142 7.32 -1.09 -0.07
C GLN A 142 8.38 -0.89 -1.16
N GLU A 143 7.99 -0.53 -2.37
CA GLU A 143 8.87 -0.19 -3.49
C GLU A 143 9.50 1.19 -3.29
N VAL A 144 8.76 2.20 -2.83
CA VAL A 144 9.28 3.51 -2.44
C VAL A 144 10.14 3.40 -1.18
N ALA A 145 9.82 2.52 -0.24
CA ALA A 145 10.72 2.21 0.88
C ALA A 145 11.95 1.41 0.43
N ALA A 146 11.87 0.58 -0.62
CA ALA A 146 13.00 -0.15 -1.18
C ALA A 146 13.87 0.72 -2.12
N ALA A 147 13.27 1.72 -2.77
CA ALA A 147 13.93 2.71 -3.62
C ALA A 147 14.47 3.91 -2.81
N GLY A 148 13.80 4.25 -1.70
CA GLY A 148 14.13 5.34 -0.79
C GLY A 148 14.89 4.92 0.48
N ALA A 149 14.90 3.64 0.85
CA ALA A 149 15.94 3.11 1.72
C ALA A 149 17.14 2.78 0.81
N PRO A 150 18.27 3.50 0.94
CA PRO A 150 19.48 3.07 0.25
C PRO A 150 19.70 1.61 0.65
N SER A 151 19.76 0.72 -0.33
CA SER A 151 20.07 -0.70 -0.10
C SER A 151 21.25 -0.77 0.89
N ARG A 152 21.28 -1.75 1.81
CA ARG A 152 22.38 -1.81 2.80
C ARG A 152 23.77 -1.71 2.15
N SER A 153 23.92 -2.15 0.89
CA SER A 153 25.06 -1.90 0.02
C SER A 153 25.26 -0.45 -0.41
N GLN A 154 24.23 0.29 -0.83
CA GLN A 154 24.28 1.74 -1.08
C GLN A 154 24.45 2.56 0.20
N TRP A 155 23.92 2.12 1.34
CA TRP A 155 24.17 2.72 2.65
C TRP A 155 25.60 2.45 3.10
N LEU A 156 26.17 1.27 2.80
CA LEU A 156 27.58 0.95 3.01
C LEU A 156 28.49 1.63 1.98
N GLU A 157 28.03 1.89 0.76
CA GLU A 157 28.76 2.65 -0.25
C GLU A 157 28.74 4.14 0.09
N LEU A 158 27.59 4.70 0.47
CA LEU A 158 27.47 6.05 1.03
C LEU A 158 28.22 6.14 2.36
N GLU A 159 28.14 5.18 3.26
CA GLU A 159 29.00 5.12 4.45
C GLU A 159 30.46 4.95 4.06
N SER A 160 30.82 4.31 2.94
CA SER A 160 32.22 4.18 2.50
C SER A 160 32.72 5.41 1.76
N VAL A 161 31.86 6.17 1.09
CA VAL A 161 32.16 7.43 0.40
C VAL A 161 32.19 8.54 1.43
N VAL A 162 31.21 8.61 2.32
CA VAL A 162 31.20 9.43 3.53
C VAL A 162 32.36 9.02 4.42
N ALA A 163 32.60 7.74 4.72
CA ALA A 163 33.79 7.35 5.50
C ALA A 163 35.09 7.60 4.74
N ARG A 164 35.23 7.43 3.42
CA ARG A 164 36.47 7.84 2.70
C ARG A 164 36.67 9.35 2.74
N ARG A 165 35.59 10.13 2.78
CA ARG A 165 35.60 11.60 2.94
C ARG A 165 35.71 12.05 4.41
N PHE A 166 35.37 11.19 5.37
CA PHE A 166 35.38 11.42 6.84
C PHE A 166 36.38 10.54 7.62
N ILE A 167 37.19 9.70 6.98
CA ILE A 167 38.19 8.82 7.63
C ILE A 167 39.29 9.67 8.29
N TRP A 168 39.45 10.91 7.83
CA TRP A 168 40.27 11.93 8.49
C TRP A 168 39.69 12.43 9.83
N TRP A 169 38.42 12.16 10.13
CA TRP A 169 37.70 12.74 11.27
C TRP A 169 37.23 11.73 12.33
N ARG A 170 37.01 10.45 11.98
CA ARG A 170 36.44 9.46 12.92
C ARG A 170 37.42 8.48 13.58
N ARG A 171 38.71 8.55 13.23
CA ARG A 171 39.79 8.06 14.10
C ARG A 171 40.66 9.25 14.47
N PRO A 172 41.06 9.42 15.74
CA PRO A 172 42.18 10.28 16.07
C PRO A 172 43.46 9.56 15.60
N SER A 173 43.61 9.35 14.29
CA SER A 173 44.93 9.13 13.73
C SER A 173 45.64 10.47 13.87
N THR A 174 46.74 10.46 14.62
CA THR A 174 47.63 11.58 14.90
C THR A 174 47.88 12.50 13.69
N LEU A 175 47.80 12.00 12.45
CA LEU A 175 47.95 12.78 11.22
C LEU A 175 46.80 13.77 10.91
N GLY A 176 45.53 13.43 11.17
CA GLY A 176 44.40 14.33 10.89
C GLY A 176 44.35 15.51 11.87
N TRP A 177 44.62 15.23 13.14
CA TRP A 177 44.76 16.28 14.16
C TRP A 177 46.02 17.12 13.93
N VAL A 178 47.15 16.52 13.52
CA VAL A 178 48.37 17.26 13.14
C VAL A 178 48.15 18.10 11.89
N ALA A 179 47.37 17.65 10.90
CA ALA A 179 47.04 18.45 9.72
C ALA A 179 46.11 19.62 10.04
N SER A 180 45.10 19.43 10.90
CA SER A 180 44.24 20.54 11.36
C SER A 180 44.98 21.51 12.28
N VAL A 181 45.87 21.02 13.15
CA VAL A 181 46.72 21.87 14.00
C VAL A 181 47.79 22.55 13.17
N ALA A 182 48.37 21.91 12.15
CA ALA A 182 49.32 22.53 11.22
C ALA A 182 48.63 23.56 10.32
N ALA A 183 47.40 23.32 9.88
CA ALA A 183 46.57 24.28 9.16
C ALA A 183 46.20 25.47 10.05
N LEU A 184 45.83 25.25 11.32
CA LEU A 184 45.59 26.32 12.31
C LEU A 184 46.87 27.06 12.70
N PHE A 185 48.02 26.37 12.75
CA PHE A 185 49.33 26.96 13.01
C PHE A 185 49.78 27.82 11.81
N TRP A 186 49.60 27.33 10.58
CA TRP A 186 49.79 28.11 9.34
C TRP A 186 48.81 29.27 9.25
N LEU A 187 47.55 29.08 9.66
CA LEU A 187 46.60 30.17 9.81
C LEU A 187 47.11 31.16 10.86
N TRP A 188 47.87 30.75 11.88
CA TRP A 188 48.35 31.68 12.91
C TRP A 188 49.66 32.38 12.56
N THR A 189 50.55 31.72 11.82
CA THR A 189 51.94 32.13 11.55
C THR A 189 52.25 32.41 10.08
N GLY A 190 51.32 32.16 9.15
CA GLY A 190 51.46 32.45 7.73
C GLY A 190 51.21 33.93 7.41
N ALA A 191 51.73 34.38 6.26
CA ALA A 191 51.51 35.72 5.74
C ALA A 191 50.01 36.06 5.66
N ASP A 192 49.65 37.32 5.99
CA ASP A 192 48.26 37.76 6.20
C ASP A 192 47.32 37.42 5.03
N ASP A 193 47.81 37.40 3.78
CA ASP A 193 47.03 37.06 2.59
C ASP A 193 46.56 35.60 2.54
N ALA A 194 47.38 34.65 3.02
CA ALA A 194 47.01 33.22 3.08
C ALA A 194 45.97 32.95 4.19
N ARG A 195 45.95 33.83 5.19
CA ARG A 195 45.04 33.77 6.35
C ARG A 195 43.62 34.17 5.96
N ILE A 196 43.51 35.21 5.13
CA ILE A 196 42.24 35.71 4.59
C ILE A 196 41.64 34.69 3.62
N LEU A 197 42.42 34.17 2.68
CA LEU A 197 41.97 33.15 1.71
C LEU A 197 41.48 31.85 2.39
N ALA A 198 42.17 31.41 3.44
CA ALA A 198 41.75 30.23 4.19
C ALA A 198 40.52 30.47 5.08
N GLN A 199 40.30 31.71 5.55
CA GLN A 199 39.07 32.07 6.26
C GLN A 199 37.87 32.12 5.31
N ASP A 200 38.02 32.73 4.13
CA ASP A 200 36.93 32.84 3.15
C ASP A 200 36.46 31.46 2.68
N HIS A 201 37.39 30.57 2.29
CA HIS A 201 37.02 29.24 1.81
C HIS A 201 36.43 28.31 2.90
N VAL A 202 36.83 28.46 4.16
CA VAL A 202 36.23 27.68 5.26
C VAL A 202 34.82 28.19 5.59
N VAL A 203 34.57 29.49 5.45
CA VAL A 203 33.23 30.08 5.65
C VAL A 203 32.27 29.59 4.57
N ASP A 204 32.69 29.54 3.30
CA ASP A 204 31.86 29.08 2.18
C ASP A 204 31.41 27.62 2.36
N VAL A 205 32.34 26.72 2.71
CA VAL A 205 32.02 25.29 2.94
C VAL A 205 31.06 25.09 4.11
N VAL A 206 31.20 25.88 5.18
CA VAL A 206 30.29 25.82 6.33
C VAL A 206 28.91 26.39 5.99
N GLN A 207 28.84 27.43 5.16
CA GLN A 207 27.57 28.00 4.71
C GLN A 207 26.82 27.07 3.76
N GLU A 208 27.50 26.46 2.79
CA GLU A 208 26.91 25.44 1.91
C GLU A 208 26.38 24.23 2.69
N HIS A 209 27.13 23.76 3.70
CA HIS A 209 26.67 22.66 4.55
C HIS A 209 25.43 23.01 5.38
N ARG A 210 25.28 24.26 5.81
CA ARG A 210 24.06 24.71 6.51
C ARG A 210 22.88 24.77 5.55
N LEU A 211 23.07 25.32 4.35
CA LEU A 211 22.02 25.39 3.32
C LEU A 211 21.48 24.00 2.94
N VAL A 212 22.36 23.02 2.69
CA VAL A 212 21.94 21.65 2.35
C VAL A 212 21.22 20.98 3.52
N ARG A 213 21.71 21.17 4.75
CA ARG A 213 21.05 20.63 5.95
C ARG A 213 19.67 21.25 6.15
N ASP A 214 19.55 22.57 6.01
CA ASP A 214 18.31 23.30 6.22
C ASP A 214 17.26 22.91 5.16
N GLN A 215 17.67 22.78 3.90
CA GLN A 215 16.83 22.27 2.81
C GLN A 215 16.36 20.83 3.08
N PHE A 216 17.25 19.94 3.52
CA PHE A 216 16.88 18.56 3.83
C PHE A 216 15.92 18.47 5.02
N THR A 217 16.12 19.29 6.06
CA THR A 217 15.17 19.37 7.18
C THR A 217 13.82 19.95 6.77
N ALA A 218 13.78 20.92 5.86
CA ALA A 218 12.54 21.49 5.33
C ALA A 218 11.74 20.45 4.53
N GLN A 219 12.41 19.71 3.63
CA GLN A 219 11.79 18.62 2.86
C GLN A 219 11.26 17.51 3.77
N LEU A 220 12.02 17.13 4.82
CA LEU A 220 11.55 16.14 5.79
C LEU A 220 10.35 16.62 6.59
N SER A 221 10.25 17.91 6.92
CA SER A 221 9.05 18.45 7.58
C SER A 221 7.84 18.45 6.65
N GLU A 222 8.03 18.82 5.38
CA GLU A 222 6.96 18.83 4.37
C GLU A 222 6.40 17.42 4.14
N TRP A 223 7.26 16.41 3.95
CA TRP A 223 6.83 15.02 3.84
C TRP A 223 6.14 14.49 5.10
N ARG A 224 6.56 14.94 6.28
CA ARG A 224 5.92 14.54 7.54
C ARG A 224 4.52 15.14 7.66
N ASP A 225 4.33 16.37 7.23
CA ASP A 225 3.03 17.03 7.26
C ASP A 225 2.09 16.47 6.20
N GLU A 226 2.59 16.12 5.02
CA GLU A 226 1.84 15.41 3.98
C GLU A 226 1.46 13.97 4.40
N ALA A 227 2.35 13.27 5.10
CA ALA A 227 2.04 11.97 5.69
C ALA A 227 0.97 12.07 6.80
N ARG A 228 0.95 13.18 7.55
CA ARG A 228 -0.09 13.44 8.56
C ARG A 228 -1.44 13.76 7.93
N SER A 229 -1.47 14.63 6.92
CA SER A 229 -2.72 14.99 6.24
C SER A 229 -3.36 13.78 5.57
N THR A 230 -2.56 12.94 4.90
CA THR A 230 -3.04 11.67 4.30
C THR A 230 -3.54 10.69 5.36
N GLN A 231 -2.89 10.59 6.53
CA GLN A 231 -3.40 9.78 7.64
C GLN A 231 -4.73 10.31 8.20
N GLU A 232 -4.90 11.63 8.30
CA GLU A 232 -6.14 12.25 8.75
C GLU A 232 -7.30 11.99 7.78
N VAL A 233 -7.05 12.08 6.47
CA VAL A 233 -8.04 11.75 5.42
C VAL A 233 -8.44 10.27 5.52
N LEU A 234 -7.49 9.35 5.59
CA LEU A 234 -7.78 7.92 5.72
C LEU A 234 -8.51 7.59 7.04
N ALA A 235 -8.17 8.27 8.14
CA ALA A 235 -8.87 8.11 9.40
C ALA A 235 -10.31 8.61 9.31
N GLN A 236 -10.55 9.70 8.57
CA GLN A 236 -11.88 10.24 8.33
C GLN A 236 -12.72 9.30 7.46
N GLU A 237 -12.17 8.81 6.34
CA GLU A 237 -12.84 7.82 5.48
C GLU A 237 -13.24 6.55 6.25
N ARG A 238 -12.39 6.07 7.17
CA ARG A 238 -12.73 4.93 8.03
C ARG A 238 -13.90 5.21 8.97
N ARG A 239 -14.01 6.44 9.51
CA ARG A 239 -15.14 6.82 10.36
C ARG A 239 -16.42 6.92 9.55
N ASP A 240 -16.35 7.47 8.34
CA ASP A 240 -17.50 7.62 7.47
C ASP A 240 -17.99 6.25 6.96
N ALA A 241 -17.08 5.36 6.58
CA ALA A 241 -17.42 3.96 6.26
C ALA A 241 -18.05 3.20 7.45
N ALA A 242 -17.57 3.44 8.68
CA ALA A 242 -18.17 2.85 9.88
C ALA A 242 -19.59 3.39 10.14
N ARG A 243 -19.82 4.69 9.92
CA ARG A 243 -21.16 5.31 10.02
C ARG A 243 -22.11 4.77 8.96
N ASP A 244 -21.65 4.65 7.73
CA ASP A 244 -22.47 4.10 6.64
C ASP A 244 -22.88 2.65 6.93
N ARG A 245 -21.97 1.85 7.51
CA ARG A 245 -22.29 0.49 7.95
C ARG A 245 -23.36 0.47 9.04
N THR A 246 -23.26 1.35 10.05
CA THR A 246 -24.30 1.44 11.09
C THR A 246 -25.66 1.86 10.54
N LEU A 247 -25.69 2.84 9.61
CA LEU A 247 -26.93 3.27 8.96
C LEU A 247 -27.54 2.18 8.07
N PHE A 248 -26.69 1.37 7.42
CA PHE A 248 -27.14 0.22 6.66
C PHE A 248 -27.77 -0.84 7.57
N ASP A 249 -27.11 -1.18 8.68
CA ASP A 249 -27.61 -2.16 9.65
C ASP A 249 -28.95 -1.72 10.27
N GLU A 250 -29.11 -0.42 10.58
CA GLU A 250 -30.39 0.16 11.04
C GLU A 250 -31.49 0.02 9.98
N ARG A 251 -31.21 0.37 8.71
CA ARG A 251 -32.18 0.22 7.61
C ARG A 251 -32.55 -1.23 7.37
N LEU A 252 -31.60 -2.15 7.52
CA LEU A 252 -31.85 -3.59 7.39
C LEU A 252 -32.79 -4.09 8.50
N GLN A 253 -32.58 -3.63 9.75
CA GLN A 253 -33.47 -3.93 10.87
C GLN A 253 -34.87 -3.35 10.66
N ASP A 254 -34.98 -2.11 10.19
CA ASP A 254 -36.27 -1.48 9.88
C ASP A 254 -37.02 -2.25 8.77
N SER A 255 -36.31 -2.65 7.72
CA SER A 255 -36.89 -3.46 6.63
C SER A 255 -37.35 -4.83 7.14
N HIS A 256 -36.57 -5.49 8.02
CA HIS A 256 -36.99 -6.72 8.67
C HIS A 256 -38.24 -6.53 9.55
N GLY A 257 -38.29 -5.46 10.35
CA GLY A 257 -39.45 -5.13 11.17
C GLY A 257 -40.71 -4.85 10.34
N GLN A 258 -40.57 -4.18 9.19
CA GLN A 258 -41.66 -3.94 8.24
C GLN A 258 -42.12 -5.24 7.59
N ALA A 259 -41.21 -6.12 7.17
CA ALA A 259 -41.54 -7.41 6.58
C ALA A 259 -42.25 -8.33 7.60
N GLU A 260 -41.82 -8.34 8.86
CA GLU A 260 -42.50 -9.08 9.92
C GLU A 260 -43.89 -8.50 10.23
N SER A 261 -44.01 -7.17 10.31
CA SER A 261 -45.30 -6.51 10.51
C SER A 261 -46.28 -6.83 9.37
N ALA A 262 -45.82 -6.79 8.12
CA ALA A 262 -46.63 -7.18 6.96
C ALA A 262 -47.07 -8.65 7.03
N ARG A 263 -46.19 -9.57 7.43
CA ARG A 263 -46.54 -10.99 7.63
C ARG A 263 -47.59 -11.19 8.72
N VAL A 264 -47.51 -10.43 9.82
CA VAL A 264 -48.50 -10.48 10.90
C VAL A 264 -49.86 -9.98 10.39
N ILE A 265 -49.89 -8.85 9.68
CA ILE A 265 -51.13 -8.30 9.10
C ILE A 265 -51.77 -9.30 8.13
N VAL A 266 -51.00 -9.87 7.19
CA VAL A 266 -51.51 -10.87 6.23
C VAL A 266 -52.05 -12.11 6.96
N ARG A 267 -51.37 -12.56 8.03
CA ARG A 267 -51.82 -13.69 8.84
C ARG A 267 -53.11 -13.38 9.58
N GLU A 268 -53.25 -12.20 10.16
CA GLU A 268 -54.47 -11.76 10.85
C GLU A 268 -55.65 -11.60 9.88
N GLU A 269 -55.44 -10.98 8.71
CA GLU A 269 -56.48 -10.86 7.68
C GLU A 269 -56.92 -12.22 7.17
N ARG A 270 -56.00 -13.16 6.96
CA ARG A 270 -56.33 -14.53 6.58
C ARG A 270 -57.17 -15.23 7.65
N LEU A 271 -56.82 -15.10 8.93
CA LEU A 271 -57.60 -15.68 10.02
C LEU A 271 -59.00 -15.05 10.11
N ARG A 272 -59.12 -13.73 9.93
CA ARG A 272 -60.43 -13.06 9.86
C ARG A 272 -61.27 -13.60 8.71
N PHE A 273 -60.67 -13.73 7.53
CA PHE A 273 -61.35 -14.28 6.35
C PHE A 273 -61.79 -15.73 6.55
N GLU A 274 -60.95 -16.58 7.16
CA GLU A 274 -61.30 -17.97 7.48
C GLU A 274 -62.45 -18.06 8.50
N VAL A 275 -62.45 -17.20 9.52
CA VAL A 275 -63.54 -17.10 10.50
C VAL A 275 -64.83 -16.61 9.86
N GLU A 276 -64.79 -15.55 9.05
CA GLU A 276 -65.96 -15.05 8.34
C GLU A 276 -66.52 -16.10 7.37
N ARG A 277 -65.65 -16.77 6.61
CA ARG A 277 -66.05 -17.85 5.71
C ARG A 277 -66.73 -18.99 6.45
N SER A 278 -66.20 -19.40 7.61
CA SER A 278 -66.84 -20.45 8.43
C SER A 278 -68.20 -19.99 8.93
N ARG A 279 -68.30 -18.73 9.39
CA ARG A 279 -69.55 -18.14 9.85
C ARG A 279 -70.60 -18.08 8.76
N TRP A 280 -70.22 -17.71 7.54
CA TRP A 280 -71.10 -17.72 6.36
C TRP A 280 -71.53 -19.13 5.96
N SER A 281 -70.62 -20.10 6.04
CA SER A 281 -70.92 -21.51 5.78
C SER A 281 -71.95 -22.06 6.76
N ASP A 282 -71.77 -21.78 8.06
CA ASP A 282 -72.70 -22.21 9.11
C ASP A 282 -74.07 -21.56 8.92
N LEU A 283 -74.11 -20.26 8.60
CA LEU A 283 -75.35 -19.53 8.36
C LEU A 283 -76.10 -20.05 7.13
N LEU A 284 -75.38 -20.46 6.08
CA LEU A 284 -75.93 -21.11 4.89
C LEU A 284 -76.50 -22.50 5.21
N GLU A 285 -75.77 -23.33 5.98
CA GLU A 285 -76.29 -24.64 6.42
C GLU A 285 -77.53 -24.50 7.31
N ASP A 286 -77.51 -23.56 8.26
CA ASP A 286 -78.62 -23.36 9.20
C ASP A 286 -79.87 -22.81 8.49
N THR A 287 -79.69 -21.91 7.53
CA THR A 287 -80.79 -21.45 6.66
C THR A 287 -81.31 -22.57 5.75
N GLN A 288 -80.44 -23.44 5.22
CA GLN A 288 -80.88 -24.63 4.47
C GLN A 288 -81.68 -25.62 5.33
N ARG A 289 -81.30 -25.81 6.60
CA ARG A 289 -81.99 -26.72 7.53
C ARG A 289 -83.31 -26.15 8.05
N THR A 290 -83.36 -24.84 8.35
CA THR A 290 -84.57 -24.19 8.88
C THR A 290 -85.60 -23.93 7.79
N LEU A 291 -85.18 -23.66 6.56
CA LEU A 291 -86.07 -23.48 5.42
C LEU A 291 -86.20 -24.79 4.64
N GLY A 292 -86.87 -25.78 5.21
CA GLY A 292 -87.31 -26.97 4.46
C GLY A 292 -88.30 -26.68 3.31
N VAL A 293 -88.56 -25.42 2.96
CA VAL A 293 -89.63 -25.00 2.05
C VAL A 293 -89.31 -23.64 1.37
N ARG A 294 -89.65 -23.57 0.07
CA ARG A 294 -89.86 -22.41 -0.83
C ARG A 294 -88.66 -21.84 -1.59
N ASP A 295 -88.52 -22.40 -2.78
CA ASP A 295 -87.80 -21.98 -3.99
C ASP A 295 -87.64 -20.46 -4.23
N GLU A 296 -88.56 -19.60 -3.78
CA GLU A 296 -88.51 -18.16 -4.05
C GLU A 296 -87.57 -17.37 -3.13
N ALA A 297 -87.52 -17.70 -1.84
CA ALA A 297 -86.59 -17.03 -0.91
C ALA A 297 -85.13 -17.43 -1.18
N TRP A 298 -84.92 -18.69 -1.58
CA TRP A 298 -83.61 -19.17 -2.02
C TRP A 298 -83.15 -18.50 -3.31
N ARG A 299 -84.03 -18.37 -4.32
CA ARG A 299 -83.71 -17.63 -5.54
C ARG A 299 -83.37 -16.15 -5.28
N ALA A 300 -84.05 -15.50 -4.35
CA ALA A 300 -83.73 -14.12 -3.95
C ALA A 300 -82.35 -14.02 -3.25
N ALA A 301 -82.01 -14.97 -2.38
CA ALA A 301 -80.70 -15.04 -1.74
C ALA A 301 -79.57 -15.33 -2.74
N VAL A 302 -79.80 -16.23 -3.71
CA VAL A 302 -78.84 -16.53 -4.79
C VAL A 302 -78.65 -15.31 -5.70
N ALA A 303 -79.72 -14.61 -6.10
CA ALA A 303 -79.62 -13.38 -6.89
C ALA A 303 -78.89 -12.24 -6.14
N SER A 304 -79.08 -12.15 -4.81
CA SER A 304 -78.32 -11.22 -3.96
C SER A 304 -76.84 -11.60 -3.87
N ASN A 305 -76.51 -12.90 -3.89
CA ASN A 305 -75.13 -13.37 -3.87
C ASN A 305 -74.44 -13.16 -5.23
N GLU A 306 -75.15 -13.37 -6.34
CA GLU A 306 -74.66 -13.07 -7.69
C GLU A 306 -74.36 -11.57 -7.87
N THR A 307 -75.21 -10.69 -7.34
CA THR A 307 -74.95 -9.23 -7.36
C THR A 307 -73.76 -8.84 -6.47
N GLN A 308 -73.58 -9.49 -5.32
CA GLN A 308 -72.38 -9.29 -4.48
C GLN A 308 -71.11 -9.84 -5.14
N GLN A 309 -71.18 -10.97 -5.85
CA GLN A 309 -70.06 -11.51 -6.63
C GLN A 309 -69.67 -10.58 -7.77
N VAL A 310 -70.65 -10.02 -8.51
CA VAL A 310 -70.36 -9.06 -9.59
C VAL A 310 -69.73 -7.77 -9.03
N ALA A 311 -70.23 -7.27 -7.90
CA ALA A 311 -69.63 -6.10 -7.24
C ALA A 311 -68.19 -6.38 -6.77
N PHE A 312 -67.95 -7.55 -6.18
CA PHE A 312 -66.61 -7.95 -5.74
C PHE A 312 -65.64 -8.16 -6.92
N GLN A 313 -66.10 -8.73 -8.03
CA GLN A 313 -65.29 -8.85 -9.25
C GLN A 313 -64.97 -7.48 -9.87
N ALA A 314 -65.91 -6.53 -9.83
CA ALA A 314 -65.64 -5.16 -10.27
C ALA A 314 -64.62 -4.45 -9.38
N GLU A 315 -64.66 -4.68 -8.06
CA GLU A 315 -63.69 -4.14 -7.11
C GLU A 315 -62.29 -4.75 -7.31
N LEU A 316 -62.22 -6.06 -7.56
CA LEU A 316 -60.96 -6.73 -7.92
C LEU A 316 -60.37 -6.17 -9.22
N ALA A 317 -61.19 -5.98 -10.27
CA ALA A 317 -60.74 -5.38 -11.52
C ALA A 317 -60.21 -3.95 -11.33
N ALA A 318 -60.89 -3.13 -10.53
CA ALA A 318 -60.42 -1.78 -10.20
C ALA A 318 -59.09 -1.80 -9.41
N ARG A 319 -58.90 -2.80 -8.53
CA ARG A 319 -57.65 -2.97 -7.78
C ARG A 319 -56.51 -3.43 -8.67
N ASP A 320 -56.78 -4.30 -9.65
CA ASP A 320 -55.80 -4.71 -10.66
C ASP A 320 -55.35 -3.55 -11.54
N ASP A 321 -56.26 -2.63 -11.91
CA ASP A 321 -55.93 -1.42 -12.65
C ASP A 321 -55.00 -0.49 -11.84
N VAL A 322 -55.24 -0.32 -10.54
CA VAL A 322 -54.36 0.46 -9.65
C VAL A 322 -52.98 -0.19 -9.54
N LEU A 323 -52.91 -1.51 -9.34
CA LEU A 323 -51.64 -2.25 -9.29
C LEU A 323 -50.88 -2.15 -10.62
N ARG A 324 -51.59 -2.14 -11.74
CA ARG A 324 -50.98 -1.95 -13.06
C ARG A 324 -50.38 -0.55 -13.19
N GLU A 325 -51.11 0.50 -12.79
CA GLU A 325 -50.56 1.86 -12.78
C GLU A 325 -49.34 1.98 -11.86
N GLU A 326 -49.34 1.35 -10.70
CA GLU A 326 -48.20 1.36 -9.80
C GLU A 326 -46.98 0.66 -10.39
N ARG A 327 -47.17 -0.48 -11.08
CA ARG A 327 -46.09 -1.16 -11.83
C ARG A 327 -45.54 -0.27 -12.95
N GLU A 328 -46.41 0.42 -13.69
CA GLU A 328 -45.98 1.34 -14.74
C GLU A 328 -45.20 2.55 -14.18
N ARG A 329 -45.63 3.10 -13.03
CA ARG A 329 -44.89 4.15 -12.32
C ARG A 329 -43.55 3.64 -11.78
N GLY A 330 -43.50 2.41 -11.26
CA GLY A 330 -42.27 1.74 -10.83
C GLY A 330 -41.28 1.60 -11.99
N ALA A 331 -41.73 1.04 -13.11
CA ALA A 331 -40.92 0.86 -14.31
C ALA A 331 -40.36 2.19 -14.85
N ARG A 332 -41.14 3.28 -14.78
CA ARG A 332 -40.64 4.63 -15.14
C ARG A 332 -39.54 5.12 -14.21
N ARG A 333 -39.69 4.94 -12.89
CA ARG A 333 -38.65 5.32 -11.91
C ARG A 333 -37.37 4.51 -12.11
N ASP A 334 -37.49 3.23 -12.43
CA ASP A 334 -36.32 2.37 -12.70
C ASP A 334 -35.61 2.78 -13.99
N LEU A 335 -36.37 3.19 -15.02
CA LEU A 335 -35.81 3.71 -16.27
C LEU A 335 -35.07 5.04 -16.03
N GLU A 336 -35.67 5.96 -15.26
CA GLU A 336 -35.01 7.20 -14.85
C GLU A 336 -33.74 6.94 -14.01
N ARG A 337 -33.76 5.93 -13.13
CA ARG A 337 -32.58 5.53 -12.35
C ARG A 337 -31.47 5.02 -13.28
N ARG A 338 -31.78 4.14 -14.24
CA ARG A 338 -30.82 3.64 -15.22
C ARG A 338 -30.25 4.73 -16.12
N GLU A 339 -31.07 5.71 -16.52
CA GLU A 339 -30.59 6.87 -17.29
C GLU A 339 -29.61 7.72 -16.48
N ARG A 340 -29.88 7.96 -15.19
CA ARG A 340 -28.95 8.68 -14.30
C ARG A 340 -27.66 7.89 -14.11
N GLU A 341 -27.74 6.59 -13.88
CA GLU A 341 -26.57 5.71 -13.75
C GLU A 341 -25.73 5.73 -15.03
N ALA A 342 -26.36 5.67 -16.21
CA ALA A 342 -25.66 5.75 -17.49
C ALA A 342 -25.00 7.13 -17.70
N GLN A 343 -25.64 8.23 -17.29
CA GLN A 343 -25.06 9.56 -17.33
C GLN A 343 -23.87 9.70 -16.37
N ASP A 344 -23.96 9.15 -15.17
CA ASP A 344 -22.86 9.17 -14.19
C ASP A 344 -21.69 8.30 -14.66
N GLN A 345 -21.96 7.14 -15.27
CA GLN A 345 -20.92 6.33 -15.91
C GLN A 345 -20.24 7.08 -17.06
N ALA A 346 -20.99 7.79 -17.91
CA ALA A 346 -20.42 8.60 -18.98
C ALA A 346 -19.55 9.75 -18.44
N ARG A 347 -19.98 10.41 -17.35
CA ARG A 347 -19.18 11.44 -16.67
C ARG A 347 -17.90 10.86 -16.06
N GLN A 348 -17.97 9.68 -15.45
CA GLN A 348 -16.80 9.00 -14.91
C GLN A 348 -15.81 8.62 -16.02
N ALA A 349 -16.30 8.09 -17.14
CA ALA A 349 -15.45 7.76 -18.28
C ALA A 349 -14.74 9.01 -18.84
N ALA A 350 -15.46 10.13 -19.00
CA ALA A 350 -14.87 11.39 -19.45
C ALA A 350 -13.82 11.94 -18.46
N LEU A 351 -14.04 11.76 -17.16
CA LEU A 351 -13.07 12.17 -16.13
C LEU A 351 -11.82 11.30 -16.14
N ILE A 352 -11.95 9.99 -16.35
CA ILE A 352 -10.81 9.07 -16.52
C ILE A 352 -10.00 9.48 -17.76
N GLU A 353 -10.65 9.70 -18.90
CA GLU A 353 -9.96 10.13 -20.13
C GLU A 353 -9.22 11.46 -19.94
N ALA A 354 -9.81 12.41 -19.23
CA ALA A 354 -9.16 13.68 -18.89
C ALA A 354 -7.93 13.48 -17.97
N LEU A 355 -8.02 12.60 -16.97
CA LEU A 355 -6.90 12.28 -16.08
C LEU A 355 -5.77 11.54 -16.82
N GLU A 356 -6.09 10.61 -17.71
CA GLU A 356 -5.11 9.92 -18.56
C GLU A 356 -4.34 10.93 -19.43
N GLY A 357 -5.04 11.91 -20.01
CA GLY A 357 -4.41 13.02 -20.73
C GLY A 357 -3.44 13.84 -19.87
N GLN A 358 -3.80 14.11 -18.61
CA GLN A 358 -2.92 14.81 -17.66
C GLN A 358 -1.70 13.98 -17.26
N ILE A 359 -1.86 12.67 -17.05
CA ILE A 359 -0.76 11.76 -16.72
C ILE A 359 0.23 11.69 -17.89
N ILE A 360 -0.25 11.56 -19.12
CA ILE A 360 0.62 11.56 -20.31
C ILE A 360 1.39 12.88 -20.42
N ALA A 361 0.73 14.02 -20.19
CA ALA A 361 1.39 15.33 -20.18
C ALA A 361 2.46 15.45 -19.07
N ALA A 362 2.16 14.96 -17.86
CA ALA A 362 3.11 14.95 -16.74
C ALA A 362 4.30 14.02 -17.01
N GLN A 363 4.08 12.84 -17.61
CA GLN A 363 5.15 11.93 -18.03
C GLN A 363 6.04 12.56 -19.11
N ALA A 364 5.46 13.29 -20.06
CA ALA A 364 6.22 14.04 -21.04
C ALA A 364 7.11 15.11 -20.36
N GLN A 365 6.58 15.87 -19.40
CA GLN A 365 7.37 16.82 -18.62
C GLN A 365 8.48 16.15 -17.79
N SER A 366 8.18 15.02 -17.14
CA SER A 366 9.19 14.24 -16.40
C SER A 366 10.31 13.74 -17.31
N SER A 367 10.00 13.33 -18.55
CA SER A 367 11.02 12.90 -19.52
C SER A 367 11.94 14.05 -19.94
N LEU A 368 11.41 15.27 -20.06
CA LEU A 368 12.23 16.47 -20.30
C LEU A 368 13.16 16.76 -19.12
N PHE A 369 12.64 16.71 -17.89
CA PHE A 369 13.45 16.88 -16.68
C PHE A 369 14.56 15.82 -16.57
N LYS A 370 14.26 14.56 -16.90
CA LYS A 370 15.27 13.50 -16.93
C LYS A 370 16.39 13.80 -17.92
N GLY A 371 16.02 14.27 -19.12
CA GLY A 371 17.01 14.69 -20.13
C GLY A 371 17.87 15.88 -19.68
N GLU A 372 17.32 16.82 -18.91
CA GLU A 372 18.10 17.92 -18.31
C GLU A 372 19.02 17.43 -17.19
N LEU A 373 18.56 16.51 -16.33
CA LEU A 373 19.39 15.88 -15.30
C LEU A 373 20.56 15.11 -15.90
N ASP A 374 20.32 14.33 -16.97
CA ASP A 374 21.37 13.60 -17.69
C ASP A 374 22.41 14.56 -18.28
N ARG A 375 21.98 15.73 -18.80
CA ARG A 375 22.90 16.78 -19.28
C ARG A 375 23.71 17.40 -18.15
N MET A 376 23.08 17.68 -17.00
CA MET A 376 23.79 18.22 -15.84
C MET A 376 24.80 17.21 -15.28
N GLY A 377 24.46 15.92 -15.26
CA GLY A 377 25.37 14.83 -14.91
C GLY A 377 26.59 14.80 -15.82
N ALA A 378 26.39 14.82 -17.14
CA ALA A 378 27.50 14.85 -18.10
C ALA A 378 28.40 16.10 -17.95
N LEU A 379 27.84 17.26 -17.61
CA LEU A 379 28.61 18.46 -17.31
C LEU A 379 29.42 18.33 -16.00
N ALA A 380 28.84 17.71 -14.98
CA ALA A 380 29.53 17.44 -13.71
C ALA A 380 30.72 16.48 -13.94
N ASP A 381 30.53 15.39 -14.67
CA ASP A 381 31.60 14.45 -15.03
C ASP A 381 32.71 15.14 -15.83
N GLN A 382 32.34 16.05 -16.74
CA GLN A 382 33.32 16.85 -17.50
C GLN A 382 34.11 17.80 -16.59
N GLN A 383 33.47 18.41 -15.59
CA GLN A 383 34.17 19.26 -14.61
C GLN A 383 35.09 18.44 -13.71
N GLU A 384 34.65 17.26 -13.25
CA GLU A 384 35.47 16.35 -12.45
C GLU A 384 36.71 15.89 -13.22
N ALA A 385 36.58 15.57 -14.51
CA ALA A 385 37.71 15.24 -15.38
C ALA A 385 38.71 16.40 -15.49
N ARG A 386 38.24 17.64 -15.68
CA ARG A 386 39.10 18.83 -15.75
C ARG A 386 39.81 19.11 -14.43
N ILE A 387 39.12 18.93 -13.31
CA ILE A 387 39.71 19.10 -11.97
C ILE A 387 40.79 18.03 -11.74
N SER A 388 40.53 16.79 -12.13
CA SER A 388 41.48 15.67 -12.02
C SER A 388 42.73 15.91 -12.86
N GLU A 389 42.58 16.33 -14.12
CA GLU A 389 43.71 16.72 -14.97
C GLU A 389 44.50 17.90 -14.38
N GLY A 390 43.82 18.88 -13.78
CA GLY A 390 44.45 20.00 -13.10
C GLY A 390 45.28 19.57 -11.89
N LEU A 391 44.75 18.65 -11.08
CA LEU A 391 45.46 18.08 -9.92
C LEU A 391 46.68 17.27 -10.35
N GLU A 392 46.58 16.44 -11.39
CA GLU A 392 47.72 15.69 -11.93
C GLU A 392 48.83 16.62 -12.43
N ARG A 393 48.48 17.72 -13.11
CA ARG A 393 49.46 18.73 -13.54
C ARG A 393 50.13 19.42 -12.36
N MET A 394 49.39 19.74 -11.31
CA MET A 394 49.97 20.32 -10.08
C MET A 394 50.92 19.34 -9.39
N GLU A 395 50.55 18.05 -9.30
CA GLU A 395 51.42 17.02 -8.73
C GLU A 395 52.71 16.86 -9.55
N GLN A 396 52.62 16.85 -10.88
CA GLN A 396 53.79 16.83 -11.76
C GLN A 396 54.69 18.05 -11.58
N MET A 397 54.10 19.25 -11.43
CA MET A 397 54.86 20.47 -11.14
C MET A 397 55.55 20.41 -9.78
N GLN A 398 54.88 19.90 -8.75
CA GLN A 398 55.47 19.70 -7.42
C GLN A 398 56.63 18.72 -7.47
N LEU A 399 56.46 17.56 -8.12
CA LEU A 399 57.54 16.59 -8.30
C LEU A 399 58.73 17.17 -9.07
N ALA A 400 58.48 18.02 -10.07
CA ALA A 400 59.54 18.73 -10.78
C ALA A 400 60.27 19.75 -9.90
N GLN A 401 59.55 20.49 -9.05
CA GLN A 401 60.14 21.41 -8.07
C GLN A 401 60.96 20.66 -7.02
N ASP A 402 60.46 19.55 -6.49
CA ASP A 402 61.17 18.72 -5.52
C ASP A 402 62.46 18.14 -6.09
N ARG A 403 62.45 17.69 -7.35
CA ARG A 403 63.68 17.25 -8.04
C ARG A 403 64.69 18.39 -8.17
N ARG A 404 64.25 19.60 -8.53
CA ARG A 404 65.13 20.78 -8.60
C ARG A 404 65.70 21.13 -7.23
N LEU A 405 64.91 21.04 -6.16
CA LEU A 405 65.37 21.26 -4.79
C LEU A 405 66.39 20.20 -4.36
N GLN A 406 66.15 18.92 -4.67
CA GLN A 406 67.10 17.84 -4.40
C GLN A 406 68.42 18.01 -5.18
N GLU A 407 68.36 18.40 -6.45
CA GLU A 407 69.55 18.72 -7.24
C GLU A 407 70.33 19.90 -6.66
N ALA A 408 69.64 20.96 -6.24
CA ALA A 408 70.25 22.10 -5.57
C ALA A 408 70.91 21.71 -4.24
N GLU A 409 70.23 20.88 -3.43
CA GLU A 409 70.77 20.35 -2.18
C GLU A 409 72.00 19.46 -2.41
N MET A 410 71.97 18.59 -3.43
CA MET A 410 73.11 17.75 -3.79
C MET A 410 74.31 18.60 -4.23
N ARG A 411 74.09 19.62 -5.07
CA ARG A 411 75.12 20.58 -5.48
C ARG A 411 75.70 21.31 -4.27
N PHE A 412 74.85 21.75 -3.35
CA PHE A 412 75.29 22.38 -2.10
C PHE A 412 76.16 21.44 -1.26
N ARG A 413 75.74 20.19 -1.04
CA ARG A 413 76.53 19.18 -0.29
C ARG A 413 77.89 18.90 -0.92
N ILE A 414 77.95 18.81 -2.26
CA ILE A 414 79.21 18.63 -2.99
C ILE A 414 80.14 19.83 -2.77
N LEU A 415 79.61 21.05 -2.90
CA LEU A 415 80.37 22.29 -2.68
C LEU A 415 80.85 22.40 -1.23
N SER A 416 80.02 22.06 -0.24
CA SER A 416 80.43 22.05 1.18
C SER A 416 81.59 21.07 1.42
N ARG A 417 81.50 19.84 0.90
CA ARG A 417 82.59 18.85 1.03
C ARG A 417 83.88 19.29 0.35
N LEU A 418 83.78 19.95 -0.81
CA LEU A 418 84.95 20.55 -1.48
C LEU A 418 85.54 21.70 -0.67
N GLY A 419 84.70 22.49 0.01
CA GLY A 419 85.13 23.52 0.97
C GLY A 419 85.89 22.94 2.17
N ASP A 420 85.40 21.83 2.73
CA ASP A 420 86.06 21.14 3.84
C ASP A 420 87.41 20.53 3.40
N LEU A 421 87.46 19.94 2.21
CA LEU A 421 88.69 19.42 1.61
C LEU A 421 89.72 20.53 1.33
N SER A 422 89.27 21.68 0.81
CA SER A 422 90.16 22.81 0.53
C SER A 422 90.72 23.45 1.80
N HIS A 423 89.92 23.45 2.88
CA HIS A 423 90.36 23.82 4.23
C HIS A 423 91.40 22.83 4.77
N TRP A 424 91.16 21.52 4.63
CA TRP A 424 92.09 20.47 5.08
C TRP A 424 93.43 20.50 4.34
N LEU A 425 93.42 20.83 3.04
CA LEU A 425 94.63 20.96 2.22
C LEU A 425 95.38 22.28 2.41
N GLY A 426 94.88 23.21 3.24
CA GLY A 426 95.53 24.50 3.53
C GLY A 426 95.59 25.45 2.33
N LEU A 427 94.76 25.23 1.31
CA LEU A 427 94.82 25.96 0.04
C LEU A 427 94.20 27.37 0.10
N TRP A 428 93.49 27.70 1.19
CA TRP A 428 92.75 28.96 1.30
C TRP A 428 92.94 29.58 2.69
N GLY A 429 93.52 30.79 2.73
CA GLY A 429 93.60 31.59 3.94
C GLY A 429 92.21 32.13 4.36
N PRO A 430 92.00 32.43 5.66
CA PRO A 430 90.68 32.69 6.27
C PRO A 430 89.85 33.83 5.65
N ARG A 431 90.45 34.68 4.80
CA ARG A 431 89.75 35.77 4.11
C ARG A 431 88.85 35.32 2.95
N PHE A 432 89.16 34.21 2.27
CA PHE A 432 88.39 33.79 1.09
C PHE A 432 87.15 32.95 1.41
N GLN A 433 87.05 32.36 2.60
CA GLN A 433 85.88 31.55 3.00
C GLN A 433 84.61 32.39 3.19
N VAL A 434 84.72 33.67 3.57
CA VAL A 434 83.57 34.54 3.85
C VAL A 434 82.92 35.06 2.56
N GLU A 435 83.71 35.42 1.55
CA GLU A 435 83.18 35.93 0.27
C GLU A 435 82.52 34.84 -0.58
N ALA A 436 83.05 33.62 -0.59
CA ALA A 436 82.46 32.50 -1.33
C ALA A 436 81.10 32.06 -0.74
N LEU A 437 80.96 32.05 0.60
CA LEU A 437 79.69 31.73 1.26
C LEU A 437 78.65 32.85 1.12
N LEU A 438 79.07 34.12 1.08
CA LEU A 438 78.17 35.25 0.84
C LEU A 438 77.72 35.33 -0.64
N GLY A 439 78.57 34.98 -1.60
CA GLY A 439 78.22 34.94 -3.03
C GLY A 439 77.26 33.79 -3.39
N ALA A 440 77.39 32.63 -2.73
CA ALA A 440 76.47 31.51 -2.95
C ALA A 440 75.06 31.78 -2.39
N ARG A 441 74.95 32.56 -1.30
CA ARG A 441 73.68 32.87 -0.63
C ARG A 441 72.85 33.94 -1.38
N THR A 442 73.50 34.87 -2.08
CA THR A 442 72.81 35.91 -2.86
C THR A 442 72.30 35.41 -4.20
N ASN A 443 72.93 34.39 -4.80
CA ASN A 443 72.44 33.78 -6.05
C ASN A 443 71.23 32.85 -5.88
N VAL A 444 70.97 32.35 -4.66
CA VAL A 444 69.75 31.56 -4.37
C VAL A 444 68.53 32.48 -4.10
N ALA A 445 68.76 33.75 -3.71
CA ALA A 445 67.70 34.72 -3.46
C ALA A 445 67.23 35.48 -4.72
N ARG A 446 68.01 35.45 -5.81
CA ARG A 446 67.54 35.88 -7.13
C ARG A 446 66.89 34.68 -7.81
N GLY A 447 65.57 34.54 -7.63
CA GLY A 447 64.76 33.67 -8.49
C GLY A 447 65.02 34.00 -9.98
N PRO A 448 64.78 33.03 -10.89
CA PRO A 448 64.96 33.27 -12.31
C PRO A 448 64.18 34.53 -12.70
N ALA A 449 64.89 35.53 -13.23
CA ALA A 449 64.24 36.67 -13.83
C ALA A 449 63.34 36.15 -14.95
N ASP A 450 62.06 36.45 -14.85
CA ASP A 450 61.06 36.14 -15.88
C ASP A 450 61.60 36.57 -17.25
N GLU A 451 61.90 35.60 -18.10
CA GLU A 451 61.96 35.83 -19.53
C GLU A 451 60.52 36.12 -19.97
N PRO A 452 60.24 37.29 -20.59
CA PRO A 452 58.90 37.56 -21.08
C PRO A 452 58.60 36.60 -22.24
N GLU A 453 57.74 35.60 -21.97
CA GLU A 453 57.16 34.78 -23.01
C GLU A 453 56.39 35.69 -23.98
N ALA A 454 56.88 35.75 -25.21
CA ALA A 454 56.23 36.44 -26.30
C ALA A 454 54.95 35.69 -26.66
N HIS A 455 53.80 36.34 -26.46
CA HIS A 455 52.51 35.86 -26.94
C HIS A 455 52.54 35.49 -28.42
N ARG A 456 52.13 34.26 -28.72
CA ARG A 456 51.37 33.90 -29.92
C ARG A 456 50.27 32.92 -29.55
#